data_AF-A0A7V4HQM3-F1
#
_entry.id   AF-A0A7V4HQM3-F1
#
_cell.length_a   1.000
_cell.length_b   1.000
_cell.length_c   1.000
_cell.angle_alpha   90.00
_cell.angle_beta   90.00
_cell.angle_gamma   90.00
#
_symmetry.space_group_name_H-M   'P 1'
#
loop_
_entity.id
_entity.type
_entity.pdbx_description
1 polymer ?
#
loop_
_entity_poly.entity_id
_entity_poly.type
_entity_poly.pdbx_seq_one_letter_code
_entity_poly.pdbx_strand_id
1 'polypeptide(L)'
;MSDENQVAEELYAFARALVGKIVHRRRGDHWKEDAVQDLVLAGLKDYRDTGDIGLAKNRMVSRQKNLLRDDMLERKHEPKPESAFAPPVAKRKDDEDEPRGILEAGSRRDDPVETALVKDILGHLPERRRRVVELRMAGYLTQEVADALGVSGIRGQSLNSE
;
A
#
# COMPACT_ATOMS: atom_id res chain seq x y z
N MET A 1 -34.94 9.10 -10.11
CA MET A 1 -33.87 9.80 -9.36
C MET A 1 -33.06 8.88 -8.44
N SER A 2 -33.45 7.63 -8.16
CA SER A 2 -32.65 6.69 -7.34
C SER A 2 -31.45 6.06 -8.05
N ASP A 3 -31.51 5.83 -9.37
CA ASP A 3 -30.44 5.09 -10.07
C ASP A 3 -29.10 5.84 -10.09
N GLU A 4 -29.11 7.15 -10.32
CA GLU A 4 -27.85 7.91 -10.47
C GLU A 4 -27.09 8.02 -9.14
N ASN A 5 -27.80 8.15 -8.02
CA ASN A 5 -27.17 8.16 -6.69
C ASN A 5 -26.58 6.79 -6.36
N GLN A 6 -27.28 5.70 -6.71
CA GLN A 6 -26.78 4.35 -6.50
C GLN A 6 -25.55 4.06 -7.36
N VAL A 7 -25.55 4.53 -8.61
CA VAL A 7 -24.37 4.45 -9.49
C VAL A 7 -23.21 5.29 -8.94
N ALA A 8 -23.48 6.48 -8.41
CA ALA A 8 -22.46 7.32 -7.80
C ALA A 8 -21.79 6.64 -6.60
N GLU A 9 -22.57 6.02 -5.71
CA GLU A 9 -22.05 5.26 -4.58
C GLU A 9 -21.21 4.06 -5.03
N GLU A 10 -21.66 3.34 -6.05
CA GLU A 10 -20.94 2.19 -6.59
C GLU A 10 -19.62 2.59 -7.25
N LEU A 11 -19.60 3.69 -8.01
CA LEU A 11 -18.38 4.24 -8.59
C LEU A 11 -17.44 4.79 -7.51
N TYR A 12 -17.98 5.38 -6.42
CA TYR A 12 -17.19 5.84 -5.28
C TYR A 12 -16.50 4.68 -4.55
N ALA A 13 -17.23 3.62 -4.23
CA ALA A 13 -16.65 2.42 -3.63
C ALA A 13 -15.56 1.80 -4.52
N PHE A 14 -15.81 1.76 -5.84
CA PHE A 14 -14.85 1.26 -6.81
C PHE A 14 -13.58 2.13 -6.89
N ALA A 15 -13.73 3.45 -6.96
CA ALA A 15 -12.61 4.40 -6.97
C ALA A 15 -11.74 4.25 -5.70
N ARG A 16 -12.37 4.16 -4.52
CA ARG A 16 -11.67 3.95 -3.25
C ARG A 16 -10.87 2.65 -3.24
N ALA A 17 -11.43 1.57 -3.78
CA ALA A 17 -10.72 0.30 -3.92
C ALA A 17 -9.55 0.38 -4.92
N LEU A 18 -9.66 1.18 -5.98
CA LEU A 18 -8.56 1.40 -6.92
C LEU A 18 -7.43 2.21 -6.29
N VAL A 19 -7.75 3.33 -5.65
CA VAL A 19 -6.75 4.19 -4.99
C VAL A 19 -6.12 3.49 -3.79
N GLY A 20 -6.87 2.71 -3.02
CA GLY A 20 -6.35 1.93 -1.89
C GLY A 20 -5.29 0.89 -2.28
N LYS A 21 -5.27 0.42 -3.54
CA LYS A 21 -4.21 -0.46 -4.06
C LYS A 21 -2.90 0.29 -4.33
N ILE A 22 -2.93 1.62 -4.36
CA ILE A 22 -1.76 2.46 -4.60
C ILE A 22 -1.07 2.72 -3.27
N VAL A 23 0.07 2.08 -3.05
CA VAL A 23 0.89 2.29 -1.85
C VAL A 23 1.72 3.56 -2.01
N HIS A 24 1.29 4.64 -1.36
CA HIS A 24 2.03 5.90 -1.29
C HIS A 24 2.55 6.17 0.12
N ARG A 25 3.86 6.08 0.31
CA ARG A 25 4.51 6.32 1.61
C ARG A 25 4.76 7.80 1.94
N ARG A 26 4.55 8.73 0.99
CA ARG A 26 4.93 10.15 1.14
C ARG A 26 3.81 11.17 0.94
N ARG A 27 2.68 10.78 0.37
CA ARG A 27 1.53 11.68 0.24
C ARG A 27 0.56 11.39 1.38
N GLY A 28 0.21 12.44 2.11
CA GLY A 28 -0.77 12.38 3.20
C GLY A 28 -2.15 11.95 2.69
N ASP A 29 -3.08 11.70 3.62
CA ASP A 29 -4.39 11.14 3.29
C ASP A 29 -5.22 11.98 2.31
N HIS A 30 -4.98 13.31 2.26
CA HIS A 30 -5.62 14.22 1.32
C HIS A 30 -5.45 13.81 -0.15
N TRP A 31 -4.26 13.33 -0.54
CA TRP A 31 -4.02 12.90 -1.93
C TRP A 31 -4.91 11.71 -2.33
N LYS A 32 -5.18 10.80 -1.39
CA LYS A 32 -6.03 9.63 -1.67
C LYS A 32 -7.45 10.10 -1.95
N GLU A 33 -7.93 11.06 -1.18
CA GLU A 33 -9.27 11.60 -1.32
C GLU A 33 -9.43 12.37 -2.64
N ASP A 34 -8.44 13.21 -3.00
CA ASP A 34 -8.39 13.90 -4.29
C ASP A 34 -8.40 12.89 -5.47
N ALA A 35 -7.56 11.86 -5.40
CA ALA A 35 -7.49 10.83 -6.44
C ALA A 35 -8.80 10.02 -6.56
N VAL A 36 -9.49 9.77 -5.44
CA VAL A 36 -10.80 9.12 -5.45
C VAL A 36 -11.83 10.04 -6.11
N GLN A 37 -11.87 11.31 -5.72
CA GLN A 37 -12.81 12.29 -6.27
C GLN A 37 -12.64 12.45 -7.78
N ASP A 38 -11.41 12.56 -8.27
CA ASP A 38 -11.11 12.66 -9.70
C ASP A 38 -11.62 11.45 -10.48
N LEU A 39 -11.39 10.24 -9.96
CA LEU A 39 -11.86 9.00 -10.58
C LEU A 39 -13.39 8.92 -10.59
N VAL A 40 -14.07 9.36 -9.52
CA VAL A 40 -15.53 9.32 -9.43
C VAL A 40 -16.17 10.34 -10.37
N LEU A 41 -15.67 11.57 -10.42
CA LEU A 41 -16.16 12.59 -11.35
C LEU A 41 -15.98 12.15 -12.80
N ALA A 42 -14.84 11.54 -13.10
CA ALA A 42 -14.56 10.93 -14.39
C ALA A 42 -15.54 9.80 -14.73
N GLY A 43 -15.76 8.87 -13.80
CA GLY A 43 -16.65 7.73 -13.98
C GLY A 43 -18.11 8.14 -14.13
N LEU A 44 -18.58 9.11 -13.34
CA LEU A 44 -19.93 9.64 -13.44
C LEU A 44 -20.18 10.36 -14.77
N LYS A 45 -19.18 11.11 -15.26
CA LYS A 45 -19.27 11.70 -16.59
C LYS A 45 -19.37 10.61 -17.67
N ASP A 46 -18.49 9.61 -17.63
CA ASP A 46 -18.52 8.49 -18.58
C ASP A 46 -19.86 7.74 -18.53
N TYR A 47 -20.43 7.53 -17.33
CA TYR A 47 -21.76 6.92 -17.16
C TYR A 47 -22.89 7.81 -17.70
N ARG A 48 -22.88 9.12 -17.47
CA ARG A 48 -23.88 10.04 -18.03
C ARG A 48 -23.86 10.05 -19.56
N ASP A 49 -22.67 9.92 -20.14
CA ASP A 49 -22.49 9.94 -21.58
C ASP A 49 -22.92 8.61 -22.25
N THR A 50 -22.78 7.47 -21.56
CA THR A 50 -23.00 6.14 -22.18
C THR A 50 -24.13 5.31 -21.57
N GLY A 51 -24.55 5.60 -20.35
CA GLY A 51 -25.46 4.79 -19.54
C GLY A 51 -24.88 3.45 -19.04
N ASP A 52 -23.58 3.20 -19.27
CA ASP A 52 -22.94 1.91 -18.98
C ASP A 52 -21.93 2.03 -17.83
N ILE A 53 -22.29 1.46 -16.67
CA ILE A 53 -21.44 1.45 -15.47
C ILE A 53 -20.19 0.59 -15.62
N GLY A 54 -20.27 -0.51 -16.38
CA GLY A 54 -19.14 -1.39 -16.63
C GLY A 54 -18.07 -0.68 -17.46
N LEU A 55 -18.49 0.05 -18.48
CA LEU A 55 -17.60 0.88 -19.30
C LEU A 55 -16.98 2.03 -18.47
N ALA A 56 -17.76 2.69 -17.63
CA ALA A 56 -17.27 3.74 -16.73
C ALA A 56 -16.17 3.21 -15.80
N LYS A 57 -16.38 2.07 -15.14
CA LYS A 57 -15.37 1.42 -14.29
C LYS A 57 -14.10 1.06 -15.07
N ASN A 58 -14.24 0.54 -16.29
CA ASN A 58 -13.09 0.15 -17.11
C ASN A 58 -12.25 1.38 -17.53
N ARG A 59 -12.92 2.50 -17.84
CA ARG A 59 -12.27 3.80 -18.08
C ARG A 59 -11.61 4.36 -16.82
N MET A 60 -12.21 4.21 -15.64
CA MET A 60 -11.59 4.59 -14.37
C MET A 60 -10.30 3.82 -14.10
N VAL A 61 -10.24 2.52 -14.39
CA VAL A 61 -8.99 1.74 -14.29
C VAL A 61 -7.91 2.28 -15.24
N SER A 62 -8.29 2.66 -16.45
CA SER A 62 -7.36 3.30 -17.40
C SER A 62 -6.85 4.64 -16.87
N ARG A 63 -7.72 5.48 -16.29
CA ARG A 63 -7.34 6.76 -15.70
C ARG A 63 -6.49 6.61 -14.43
N GLN A 64 -6.72 5.59 -13.62
CA GLN A 64 -5.87 5.25 -12.48
C GLN A 64 -4.41 5.03 -12.91
N LYS A 65 -4.18 4.38 -14.05
CA LYS A 65 -2.83 4.19 -14.59
C LYS A 65 -2.16 5.51 -14.99
N ASN A 66 -2.93 6.50 -15.43
CA ASN A 66 -2.42 7.84 -15.72
C ASN A 66 -2.05 8.57 -14.42
N LEU A 67 -2.90 8.51 -13.38
CA LEU A 67 -2.56 9.05 -12.06
C LEU A 67 -1.25 8.46 -11.51
N LEU A 68 -1.04 7.16 -11.68
CA LEU A 68 0.21 6.50 -11.30
C LEU A 68 1.42 6.98 -12.14
N ARG A 69 1.21 7.21 -13.44
CA ARG A 69 2.26 7.69 -14.34
C ARG A 69 2.63 9.13 -14.03
N ASP A 70 1.64 9.99 -13.83
CA ASP A 70 1.83 11.42 -13.53
C ASP A 70 2.51 11.57 -12.18
N ASP A 71 2.13 10.78 -11.18
CA ASP A 71 2.85 10.73 -9.90
C ASP A 71 4.32 10.29 -10.07
N MET A 72 4.59 9.26 -10.87
CA MET A 72 5.97 8.85 -11.16
C MET A 72 6.78 9.90 -11.91
N LEU A 73 6.12 10.76 -12.70
CA LEU A 73 6.75 11.89 -13.39
C LEU A 73 7.00 13.06 -12.43
N GLU A 74 6.03 13.40 -11.59
CA GLU A 74 6.19 14.41 -10.54
C GLU A 74 7.34 14.05 -9.59
N ARG A 75 7.49 12.77 -9.21
CA ARG A 75 8.67 12.28 -8.45
C ARG A 75 10.02 12.55 -9.12
N LYS A 76 10.07 12.66 -10.45
CA LYS A 76 11.31 12.95 -11.20
C LYS A 76 11.57 14.45 -11.33
N HIS A 77 10.52 15.26 -11.22
CA HIS A 77 10.57 16.72 -11.39
C HIS A 77 10.52 17.48 -10.07
N GLU A 78 10.22 16.83 -8.94
CA GLU A 78 10.42 17.42 -7.63
C GLU A 78 11.90 17.84 -7.50
N PRO A 79 12.19 19.15 -7.33
CA PRO A 79 13.54 19.59 -7.08
C PRO A 79 14.00 18.86 -5.82
N LYS A 80 15.09 18.08 -5.93
CA LYS A 80 15.79 17.56 -4.76
C LYS A 80 16.01 18.76 -3.86
N PRO A 81 15.60 18.72 -2.57
CA PRO A 81 15.90 19.82 -1.67
C PRO A 81 17.41 19.97 -1.70
N GLU A 82 17.89 21.04 -2.33
CA GLU A 82 19.25 21.48 -2.14
C GLU A 82 19.39 21.62 -0.64
N SER A 83 20.31 20.84 -0.10
CA SER A 83 20.78 20.90 1.27
C SER A 83 21.18 22.36 1.53
N ALA A 84 20.20 23.18 1.90
CA ALA A 84 20.39 24.55 2.31
C ALA A 84 21.05 24.47 3.68
N PHE A 85 22.37 24.74 3.68
CA PHE A 85 23.11 25.28 4.82
C PHE A 85 22.74 24.67 6.17
N ALA A 86 23.35 23.54 6.51
CA ALA A 86 23.61 23.28 7.92
C ALA A 86 24.64 24.33 8.39
N PRO A 87 24.31 25.24 9.33
CA PRO A 87 25.35 26.03 9.98
C PRO A 87 26.33 25.08 10.67
N PRO A 88 27.64 25.39 10.72
CA PRO A 88 28.60 24.52 11.37
C PRO A 88 28.30 24.54 12.87
N VAL A 89 27.64 23.50 13.36
CA VAL A 89 27.46 23.28 14.79
C VAL A 89 28.86 23.01 15.36
N ALA A 90 29.40 24.02 16.04
CA ALA A 90 30.67 23.93 16.74
C ALA A 90 30.61 22.75 17.71
N LYS A 91 31.46 21.75 17.45
CA LYS A 91 31.69 20.63 18.35
C LYS A 91 32.18 21.16 19.69
N ARG A 92 31.34 21.16 20.71
CA ARG A 92 31.81 21.09 22.10
C ARG A 92 32.03 19.60 22.40
N LYS A 93 33.30 19.24 22.52
CA LYS A 93 33.75 18.03 23.21
C LYS A 93 33.44 18.19 24.70
N ASP A 94 33.46 17.06 25.41
CA ASP A 94 33.23 16.80 26.84
C ASP A 94 31.99 15.88 26.96
N ASP A 95 32.15 14.54 26.86
CA ASP A 95 32.43 13.58 27.97
C ASP A 95 31.15 13.41 28.84
N GLU A 96 30.46 12.28 29.07
CA GLU A 96 30.69 10.82 28.99
C GLU A 96 29.31 10.09 28.96
N ASP A 97 29.28 8.86 28.40
CA ASP A 97 28.28 7.76 28.54
C ASP A 97 26.76 7.96 28.30
N GLU A 98 26.28 7.56 27.12
CA GLU A 98 25.07 6.69 26.93
C GLU A 98 24.87 6.31 25.44
N PRO A 99 24.65 5.03 25.07
CA PRO A 99 24.22 4.67 23.72
C PRO A 99 22.72 4.90 23.58
N ARG A 100 22.29 6.12 23.22
CA ARG A 100 20.89 6.37 22.87
C ARG A 100 20.61 5.98 21.43
N GLY A 101 20.23 4.72 21.26
CA GLY A 101 19.49 4.27 20.09
C GLY A 101 18.27 5.15 19.86
N ILE A 102 18.11 5.63 18.62
CA ILE A 102 16.89 6.31 18.19
C ILE A 102 15.83 5.20 18.01
N LEU A 103 15.24 4.80 19.13
CA LEU A 103 13.92 4.21 19.16
C LEU A 103 12.93 5.32 18.81
N GLU A 104 12.64 5.50 17.53
CA GLU A 104 11.45 6.23 17.10
C GLU A 104 10.24 5.31 17.34
N ALA A 105 9.86 5.19 18.61
CA ALA A 105 8.59 4.67 19.05
C ALA A 105 7.49 5.72 18.75
N GLY A 106 7.27 5.97 17.46
CA GLY A 106 6.23 6.86 16.94
C GLY A 106 5.04 6.07 16.42
N SER A 107 4.21 5.57 17.34
CA SER A 107 2.81 5.19 17.13
C SER A 107 2.51 4.11 16.07
N ARG A 108 3.03 2.89 16.28
CA ARG A 108 2.26 1.67 15.94
C ARG A 108 1.10 1.55 16.92
N ARG A 109 0.05 2.36 16.75
CA ARG A 109 -1.24 1.95 17.29
C ARG A 109 -1.66 0.79 16.39
N ASP A 110 -1.64 -0.43 16.92
CA ASP A 110 -2.32 -1.54 16.28
C ASP A 110 -3.76 -1.07 16.03
N ASP A 111 -4.10 -0.79 14.78
CA ASP A 111 -5.46 -0.42 14.44
C ASP A 111 -6.31 -1.67 14.71
N PRO A 112 -7.22 -1.62 15.71
CA PRO A 112 -8.03 -2.78 16.07
C PRO A 112 -8.95 -3.20 14.90
N VAL A 113 -9.28 -2.28 14.00
CA VAL A 113 -10.09 -2.54 12.81
C VAL A 113 -9.27 -3.30 11.77
N GLU A 114 -8.04 -2.87 11.49
CA GLU A 114 -7.16 -3.60 10.58
C GLU A 114 -6.81 -4.98 11.14
N THR A 115 -6.57 -5.08 12.44
CA THR A 115 -6.30 -6.37 13.11
C THR A 115 -7.51 -7.31 13.04
N ALA A 116 -8.72 -6.79 13.22
CA ALA A 116 -9.95 -7.56 13.07
C ALA A 116 -10.16 -8.04 11.62
N LEU A 117 -9.90 -7.17 10.64
CA LEU A 117 -9.99 -7.51 9.21
C LEU A 117 -8.99 -8.60 8.82
N VAL A 118 -7.74 -8.48 9.28
CA VAL A 118 -6.70 -9.50 9.05
C VAL A 118 -7.12 -10.84 9.66
N LYS A 119 -7.69 -10.84 10.87
CA LYS A 119 -8.21 -12.06 11.51
C LYS A 119 -9.39 -12.68 10.75
N ASP A 120 -10.29 -11.86 10.22
CA ASP A 120 -11.45 -12.31 9.44
C ASP A 120 -11.02 -12.93 8.10
N ILE A 121 -10.05 -12.31 7.42
CA ILE A 121 -9.44 -12.84 6.20
C ILE A 121 -8.70 -14.16 6.47
N LEU A 122 -7.94 -14.23 7.57
CA LEU A 122 -7.34 -15.49 8.03
C LEU A 122 -8.41 -16.55 8.32
N GLY A 123 -9.56 -16.12 8.85
CA GLY A 123 -10.80 -16.89 9.05
C GLY A 123 -11.25 -17.68 7.82
N HIS A 124 -11.17 -17.08 6.63
CA HIS A 124 -11.62 -17.66 5.38
C HIS A 124 -10.58 -18.50 4.64
N LEU A 125 -9.33 -18.52 5.12
CA LEU A 125 -8.26 -19.31 4.51
C LEU A 125 -8.30 -20.77 5.00
N PRO A 126 -8.06 -21.76 4.11
CA PRO A 126 -7.83 -23.15 4.51
C PRO A 126 -6.70 -23.25 5.53
N GLU A 127 -6.83 -24.13 6.54
CA GLU A 127 -5.92 -24.24 7.70
C GLU A 127 -4.44 -24.25 7.30
N ARG A 128 -4.09 -24.98 6.24
CA ARG A 128 -2.71 -25.06 5.76
C ARG A 128 -2.16 -23.72 5.28
N ARG A 129 -2.98 -22.87 4.66
CA ARG A 129 -2.59 -21.53 4.20
C ARG A 129 -2.57 -20.52 5.36
N ARG A 130 -3.51 -20.64 6.30
CA ARG A 130 -3.52 -19.82 7.53
C ARG A 130 -2.21 -19.99 8.29
N ARG A 131 -1.78 -21.24 8.49
CA ARG A 131 -0.58 -21.56 9.27
C ARG A 131 0.73 -21.08 8.63
N VAL A 132 0.80 -21.06 7.29
CA VAL A 132 1.92 -20.42 6.55
C VAL A 132 1.99 -18.93 6.85
N VAL A 133 0.84 -18.24 6.79
CA VAL A 133 0.78 -16.79 7.00
C VAL A 133 1.08 -16.43 8.46
N GLU A 134 0.57 -17.20 9.42
CA GLU A 134 0.85 -17.02 10.85
C GLU A 134 2.34 -17.18 11.17
N LEU A 135 3.00 -18.23 10.66
CA LEU A 135 4.43 -18.42 10.84
C LEU A 135 5.23 -17.32 10.14
N ARG A 136 4.78 -16.85 8.97
CA ARG A 136 5.44 -15.74 8.28
C ARG A 136 5.30 -14.41 9.02
N MET A 137 4.14 -14.16 9.63
CA MET A 137 3.89 -13.00 10.49
C MET A 137 4.72 -13.04 11.78
N ALA A 138 4.98 -14.24 12.31
CA ALA A 138 5.88 -14.43 13.46
C ALA A 138 7.38 -14.30 13.11
N GLY A 139 7.71 -14.03 11.84
CA GLY A 139 9.08 -13.74 11.40
C GLY A 139 9.88 -14.95 10.91
N TYR A 140 9.27 -16.14 10.83
CA TYR A 140 9.96 -17.33 10.36
C TYR A 140 10.34 -17.24 8.86
N LEU A 141 11.52 -17.74 8.53
CA LEU A 141 12.03 -17.83 7.17
C LEU A 141 11.26 -18.88 6.36
N THR A 142 11.19 -18.73 5.04
CA THR A 142 10.42 -19.62 4.16
C THR A 142 10.82 -21.09 4.31
N GLN A 143 12.09 -21.36 4.61
CA GLN A 143 12.61 -22.70 4.88
C GLN A 143 12.09 -23.24 6.22
N GLU A 144 12.10 -22.43 7.29
CA GLU A 144 11.60 -22.81 8.61
C GLU A 144 10.08 -23.04 8.60
N VAL A 145 9.33 -22.27 7.80
CA VAL A 145 7.89 -22.48 7.58
C VAL A 145 7.63 -23.79 6.84
N ALA A 146 8.47 -24.13 5.85
CA ALA A 146 8.38 -25.37 5.09
C ALA A 146 8.67 -26.58 5.99
N ASP A 147 9.70 -26.49 6.83
CA ASP A 147 10.08 -27.51 7.81
C ASP A 147 9.00 -27.68 8.90
N ALA A 148 8.46 -26.58 9.42
CA ALA A 148 7.39 -26.59 10.43
C ALA A 148 6.04 -27.15 9.91
N LEU A 149 5.81 -27.07 8.59
CA LEU A 149 4.61 -27.60 7.94
C LEU A 149 4.83 -28.95 7.26
N GLY A 150 6.02 -29.54 7.39
CA GLY A 150 6.38 -30.82 6.79
C GLY A 150 6.30 -30.83 5.26
N VAL A 151 6.43 -29.66 4.63
CA VAL A 151 6.38 -29.53 3.16
C VAL A 151 7.81 -29.43 2.68
N SER A 152 8.32 -30.44 1.99
CA SER A 152 9.66 -30.35 1.40
C SER A 152 9.69 -29.19 0.40
N GLY A 153 10.48 -28.15 0.71
CA GLY A 153 10.78 -27.11 -0.24
C GLY A 153 11.32 -27.74 -1.51
N ILE A 154 10.77 -27.37 -2.67
CA ILE A 154 11.28 -27.79 -3.97
C ILE A 154 12.77 -27.41 -3.98
N ARG A 155 13.64 -28.43 -3.92
CA ARG A 155 15.07 -28.30 -4.18
C ARG A 155 15.20 -27.68 -5.57
N GLY A 156 15.42 -26.37 -5.60
CA GLY A 156 15.98 -25.70 -6.76
C GLY A 156 17.28 -26.40 -7.08
N GLN A 157 17.32 -27.01 -8.26
CA GLN A 157 18.47 -27.68 -8.82
C GLN A 157 19.68 -26.74 -8.76
N SER A 158 20.66 -27.10 -7.95
CA SER A 158 22.05 -26.75 -8.22
C SER A 158 22.47 -27.56 -9.43
N LEU A 159 22.41 -26.95 -10.63
CA LEU A 159 23.08 -27.48 -11.80
C LEU A 159 23.80 -26.35 -12.55
N ASN A 160 25.08 -26.65 -12.82
CA ASN A 160 26.06 -26.02 -13.68
C ASN A 160 26.95 -24.97 -12.99
N SER A 161 28.14 -25.34 -12.49
CA SER A 161 29.37 -25.80 -13.18
C SER A 161 30.31 -24.64 -13.46
N GLU A 162 31.33 -24.49 -12.61
CA GLU A 162 32.76 -24.49 -12.96
C GLU A 162 33.60 -24.76 -11.70
#